data_AF-H0G948-F1
#
_entry.id   AF-H0G948-F1
#
_cell.length_a   1.000
_cell.length_b   1.000
_cell.length_c   1.000
_cell.angle_alpha   90.00
_cell.angle_beta   90.00
_cell.angle_gamma   90.00
#
_symmetry.space_group_name_H-M   'P 1'
#
loop_
_entity.id
_entity.type
_entity.pdbx_description
1 polymer ?
#
loop_
_entity_poly.entity_id
_entity_poly.type
_entity_poly.pdbx_seq_one_letter_code
_entity_poly.pdbx_strand_id
1 'polypeptide(L)' 'MRDYHDDIVAALSKAELSALRCVYEWVCVEFEVSRNGKGAQDVANFVMAEFRRPSDESAFLAAARAFSLNRQN' A
#
# COMPACT_ATOMS: atom_id res chain seq x y z
N MET A 1 2.97 -5.08 -24.01
CA MET A 1 2.02 -4.28 -23.22
C MET A 1 1.23 -5.26 -22.38
N ARG A 2 1.38 -5.20 -21.04
CA ARG A 2 0.47 -5.93 -20.16
C ARG A 2 -0.73 -5.03 -19.99
N ASP A 3 -1.84 -5.43 -20.59
CA ASP A 3 -3.15 -4.84 -20.38
C ASP A 3 -3.51 -5.03 -18.90
N TYR A 4 -3.25 -4.00 -18.10
CA TYR A 4 -3.87 -3.85 -16.80
C TYR A 4 -5.34 -3.54 -17.10
N HIS A 5 -6.15 -4.58 -17.23
CA HIS A 5 -7.60 -4.44 -17.19
C HIS A 5 -7.95 -3.79 -15.86
N ASP A 6 -8.34 -2.52 -15.91
CA ASP A 6 -8.86 -1.70 -14.82
C ASP A 6 -10.21 -2.23 -14.25
N ASP A 7 -10.68 -3.39 -14.71
CA ASP A 7 -12.01 -3.93 -14.42
C ASP A 7 -12.06 -4.91 -13.24
N ILE A 8 -10.95 -5.14 -12.52
CA ILE A 8 -10.92 -5.99 -11.31
C ILE A 8 -10.31 -5.24 -10.13
N VAL A 9 -10.75 -4.01 -9.91
CA VAL A 9 -11.00 -3.58 -8.54
C VAL A 9 -12.45 -3.90 -8.28
N ALA A 10 -12.75 -5.05 -7.66
CA ALA A 10 -14.05 -5.22 -7.02
C ALA A 10 -14.29 -3.93 -6.23
N ALA A 11 -15.35 -3.19 -6.58
CA ALA A 11 -15.53 -1.82 -6.14
C ALA A 11 -15.45 -1.78 -4.61
N LEU A 12 -14.29 -1.38 -4.09
CA LEU A 12 -14.02 -1.41 -2.67
C LEU A 12 -15.11 -0.58 -2.00
N SER A 13 -15.66 -1.12 -0.93
CA SER A 13 -16.62 -0.37 -0.12
C SER A 13 -15.96 0.91 0.39
N LYS A 14 -16.79 1.90 0.71
CA LYS A 14 -16.30 3.16 1.30
C LYS A 14 -15.46 2.93 2.57
N ALA A 15 -15.78 1.87 3.32
CA ALA A 15 -15.03 1.50 4.52
C ALA A 15 -13.64 0.97 4.17
N GLU A 16 -13.53 0.08 3.19
CA GLU A 16 -12.25 -0.46 2.71
C GLU A 16 -11.36 0.64 2.12
N LEU A 17 -11.93 1.54 1.32
CA LEU A 17 -11.21 2.72 0.81
C LEU A 17 -10.72 3.63 1.94
N SER A 18 -11.54 3.82 2.98
CA SER A 18 -11.16 4.64 4.13
C SER A 18 -10.04 3.98 4.95
N ALA A 19 -10.11 2.66 5.14
CA ALA A 19 -9.05 1.89 5.80
C ALA A 19 -7.73 1.96 5.03
N LEU A 20 -7.77 1.74 3.72
CA LEU A 20 -6.62 1.87 2.84
C LEU A 20 -5.98 3.26 2.89
N ARG A 21 -6.81 4.31 2.91
CA ARG A 21 -6.31 5.69 3.05
C ARG A 21 -5.62 5.91 4.39
N CYS A 22 -6.20 5.44 5.49
CA CYS A 22 -5.59 5.55 6.81
C CYS A 22 -4.24 4.81 6.88
N VAL A 23 -4.18 3.60 6.35
CA VAL A 23 -2.95 2.81 6.29
C VAL A 23 -1.89 3.52 5.44
N TYR A 24 -2.26 4.00 4.25
CA TYR A 24 -1.36 4.76 3.38
C TYR A 24 -0.82 6.02 4.07
N GLU A 25 -1.69 6.81 4.71
CA GLU A 25 -1.30 8.02 5.42
C GLU A 25 -0.36 7.72 6.58
N TRP A 26 -0.63 6.65 7.34
CA TRP A 26 0.21 6.22 8.45
C TRP A 26 1.60 5.77 7.97
N VAL A 27 1.66 4.93 6.93
CA VAL A 27 2.94 4.48 6.33
C VAL A 27 3.74 5.68 5.80
N CYS A 28 3.10 6.68 5.20
CA CYS A 28 3.80 7.88 4.75
C CYS A 28 4.39 8.69 5.91
N VAL A 29 3.68 8.78 7.04
CA VAL A 29 4.16 9.50 8.23
C VAL A 29 5.29 8.73 8.91
N GLU A 30 5.09 7.43 9.18
CA GLU A 30 6.03 6.57 9.89
C GLU A 30 7.39 6.49 9.19
N PHE A 31 7.40 6.46 7.85
CA PHE A 31 8.61 6.33 7.06
C PHE A 31 9.04 7.62 6.36
N GLU A 32 8.48 8.77 6.77
CA GLU A 32 8.79 10.10 6.24
C GLU A 32 8.72 10.17 4.70
N VAL A 33 7.82 9.40 4.10
CA VAL A 33 7.66 9.35 2.65
C VAL A 33 6.87 10.57 2.20
N SER A 34 7.49 11.38 1.34
CA SER A 34 6.79 12.45 0.65
C SER A 34 5.58 11.90 -0.11
N ARG A 35 4.41 12.51 0.12
CA ARG A 35 3.15 12.15 -0.56
C ARG A 35 3.15 12.47 -2.05
N ASN A 36 4.24 13.03 -2.57
CA ASN A 36 4.42 13.37 -3.97
C ASN A 36 5.60 12.61 -4.57
N GLY A 37 5.48 12.25 -5.85
CA GLY A 37 6.54 11.60 -6.61
C GLY A 37 6.60 10.09 -6.40
N LYS A 38 7.74 9.50 -6.77
CA LYS A 38 7.89 8.04 -6.88
C LYS A 38 7.66 7.29 -5.57
N GLY A 39 8.07 7.86 -4.43
CA GLY A 39 7.87 7.24 -3.11
C GLY A 39 6.40 7.03 -2.75
N ALA A 40 5.54 8.01 -3.04
CA ALA A 40 4.09 7.90 -2.84
C ALA A 40 3.49 6.77 -3.69
N GLN A 41 3.93 6.63 -4.94
CA GLN A 41 3.47 5.58 -5.83
C GLN A 41 3.92 4.19 -5.35
N ASP A 42 5.16 4.06 -4.86
CA ASP A 42 5.68 2.82 -4.31
C ASP A 42 4.89 2.36 -3.07
N VAL A 43 4.55 3.30 -2.16
CA VAL A 43 3.71 3.03 -0.99
C VAL A 43 2.30 2.62 -1.40
N ALA A 44 1.68 3.32 -2.34
CA ALA A 44 0.35 2.97 -2.84
C ALA A 44 0.32 1.56 -3.44
N ASN A 45 1.34 1.21 -4.24
CA ASN A 45 1.48 -0.12 -4.84
C ASN A 45 1.68 -1.20 -3.77
N PHE A 46 2.50 -0.94 -2.75
CA PHE A 46 2.71 -1.85 -1.61
C PHE A 46 1.39 -2.10 -0.86
N VAL A 47 0.70 -1.04 -0.44
CA VAL A 47 -0.55 -1.13 0.31
C VAL A 47 -1.62 -1.89 -0.49
N MET A 48 -1.75 -1.61 -1.79
CA MET A 48 -2.70 -2.32 -2.66
C MET A 48 -2.33 -3.79 -2.88
N ALA A 49 -1.03 -4.12 -2.97
CA ALA A 49 -0.58 -5.49 -3.15
C ALA A 49 -0.87 -6.35 -1.91
N GLU A 50 -0.60 -5.83 -0.72
CA GLU A 50 -0.83 -6.55 0.53
C GLU A 50 -2.31 -6.60 0.91
N PHE A 51 -3.08 -5.54 0.64
CA PHE A 51 -4.54 -5.54 0.85
C PHE A 51 -5.27 -6.57 -0.02
N ARG A 52 -4.79 -6.82 -1.25
CA ARG A 52 -5.36 -7.83 -2.16
C ARG A 52 -5.02 -9.27 -1.77
N ARG A 53 -4.14 -9.47 -0.78
CA ARG A 53 -3.79 -10.78 -0.25
C ARG A 53 -4.53 -10.99 1.06
N PRO A 54 -5.12 -12.17 1.31
CA PRO A 54 -5.52 -12.54 2.66
C PRO A 54 -4.27 -12.50 3.55
N SER A 55 -4.18 -11.51 4.42
CA SER A 55 -3.09 -11.35 5.38
C SER A 55 -3.69 -11.06 6.76
N ASP A 56 -3.04 -11.57 7.80
CA ASP A 56 -3.27 -11.09 9.15
C ASP A 56 -2.39 -9.85 9.44
N GLU A 57 -2.70 -9.17 10.53
CA GLU A 57 -2.00 -7.95 10.95
C GLU A 57 -0.48 -8.16 11.08
N SER A 58 -0.05 -9.33 11.56
CA SER A 58 1.38 -9.61 11.77
C SER A 58 2.12 -9.71 10.43
N ALA A 59 1.54 -10.42 9.46
CA ALA A 59 2.09 -10.53 8.11
C ALA A 59 2.18 -9.18 7.41
N PHE A 60 1.12 -8.35 7.55
CA PHE A 60 1.10 -7.00 6.98
C PHE A 60 2.22 -6.11 7.56
N LEU A 61 2.37 -6.09 8.90
CA LEU A 61 3.41 -5.30 9.57
C LEU A 61 4.83 -5.76 9.22
N ALA A 62 5.05 -7.08 9.08
CA ALA A 62 6.34 -7.62 8.65
C ALA A 62 6.69 -7.17 7.21
N ALA A 63 5.72 -7.21 6.30
CA ALA A 63 5.89 -6.75 4.93
C ALA A 63 6.19 -5.25 4.86
N ALA A 64 5.52 -4.43 5.68
CA ALA A 64 5.75 -2.98 5.73
C ALA A 64 7.17 -2.64 6.20
N ARG A 65 7.68 -3.35 7.22
CA ARG A 65 9.05 -3.19 7.69
C ARG A 65 10.08 -3.58 6.63
N ALA A 66 9.87 -4.70 5.94
CA ALA A 66 10.75 -5.12 4.85
C ALA A 66 10.76 -4.12 3.68
N PHE A 67 9.59 -3.58 3.32
CA PHE A 67 9.48 -2.53 2.30
C PHE A 67 10.28 -1.28 2.66
N SER A 68 10.20 -0.84 3.92
CA SER A 68 10.96 0.32 4.41
C SER A 68 12.48 0.11 4.34
N LEU A 69 12.98 -1.04 4.81
CA LEU A 69 14.41 -1.36 4.78
C LEU A 69 14.98 -1.38 3.35
N ASN A 70 14.20 -1.84 2.38
CA ASN A 70 14.61 -1.86 0.96
C ASN A 70 14.62 -0.48 0.30
N ARG A 71 14.05 0.56 0.93
CA ARG A 71 14.11 1.95 0.43
C ARG A 71 15.32 2.73 0.95
N GLN A 72 15.99 2.24 2.01
CA GLN A 72 17.14 2.89 2.63
C GLN A 72 18.49 2.42 2.07
N ASN A 73 18.50 1.38 1.23
CA ASN A 73 19.65 0.90 0.45
C ASN A 73 19.55 1.37 -1.01
#